data_AF-A0A6B3HFC5-F1
#
_entry.id   AF-A0A6B3HFC5-F1
#
_cell.length_a   1.000
_cell.length_b   1.000
_cell.length_c   1.000
_cell.angle_alpha   90.00
_cell.angle_beta   90.00
_cell.angle_gamma   90.00
#
_symmetry.space_group_name_H-M   'P 1'
#
loop_
_entity.id
_entity.type
_entity.pdbx_description
1 polymer ?
#
loop_
_entity_poly.entity_id
_entity_poly.type
_entity_poly.pdbx_seq_one_letter_code
_entity_poly.pdbx_strand_id
1 'polypeptide(L)'
;RMLDTLREYGAMWLAELAEDALFTDRHARHFAQTAVQAHAGWLGPRQVEWYRRVASTHPDLCAALEHLLAEDPEKAMEMAGCAGLFWSCCGHLHQARTYLERVLALPLSAGPHRTRALWALGITLTLQGDHEAARRVGKECEEAA
;
A
#
# COMPACT_ATOMS: atom_id res chain seq x y z
N ARG A 1 -13.81 -45.61 7.71
CA ARG A 1 -13.31 -45.26 9.06
C ARG A 1 -12.00 -44.47 9.07
N MET A 2 -10.90 -44.94 8.44
CA MET A 2 -9.65 -44.15 8.34
C MET A 2 -9.73 -43.01 7.29
N LEU A 3 -10.48 -43.22 6.21
CA LEU A 3 -10.70 -42.17 5.18
C LEU A 3 -11.62 -41.05 5.67
N ASP A 4 -12.57 -41.37 6.56
CA ASP A 4 -13.48 -40.37 7.13
C ASP A 4 -12.74 -39.42 8.09
N THR A 5 -11.83 -39.95 8.91
CA THR A 5 -10.99 -39.17 9.83
C THR A 5 -9.97 -38.30 9.10
N LEU A 6 -9.39 -38.78 7.99
CA LEU A 6 -8.53 -37.95 7.13
C LEU A 6 -9.30 -36.81 6.46
N ARG A 7 -10.56 -37.06 6.06
CA ARG A 7 -11.43 -36.04 5.46
C ARG A 7 -11.84 -34.98 6.48
N GLU A 8 -12.17 -35.38 7.71
CA GLU A 8 -12.49 -34.47 8.82
C GLU A 8 -11.28 -33.61 9.20
N TYR A 9 -10.09 -34.20 9.31
CA TYR A 9 -8.85 -33.48 9.60
C TYR A 9 -8.48 -32.49 8.48
N GLY A 10 -8.63 -32.88 7.22
CA GLY A 10 -8.44 -31.98 6.08
C GLY A 10 -9.43 -30.81 6.06
N ALA A 11 -10.68 -31.05 6.44
CA ALA A 11 -11.69 -30.00 6.53
C ALA A 11 -11.37 -28.99 7.66
N MET A 12 -10.86 -29.46 8.81
CA MET A 12 -10.42 -28.58 9.89
C MET A 12 -9.25 -27.69 9.47
N TRP A 13 -8.22 -28.27 8.83
CA TRP A 13 -7.07 -27.49 8.34
C TRP A 13 -7.45 -26.48 7.26
N LEU A 14 -8.34 -26.86 6.33
CA LEU A 14 -8.84 -25.93 5.32
C LEU A 14 -9.66 -24.80 5.95
N ALA A 15 -10.41 -25.07 7.02
CA ALA A 15 -11.13 -24.05 7.78
C ALA A 15 -10.16 -23.08 8.49
N GLU A 16 -9.12 -23.61 9.16
CA GLU A 16 -8.11 -22.79 9.84
C GLU A 16 -7.33 -21.89 8.86
N LEU A 17 -6.90 -22.46 7.71
CA LEU A 17 -6.26 -21.67 6.65
C LEU A 17 -7.20 -20.61 6.06
N ALA A 18 -8.49 -20.91 5.93
CA ALA A 18 -9.48 -19.94 5.47
C ALA A 18 -9.69 -18.81 6.49
N GLU A 19 -9.67 -19.11 7.79
CA GLU A 19 -9.73 -18.11 8.86
C GLU A 19 -8.50 -17.19 8.83
N ASP A 20 -7.30 -17.74 8.64
CA ASP A 20 -6.06 -16.95 8.49
C ASP A 20 -6.12 -16.03 7.25
N ALA A 21 -6.62 -16.53 6.12
CA ALA A 21 -6.79 -15.73 4.92
C ALA A 21 -7.80 -14.58 5.12
N LEU A 22 -8.93 -14.86 5.79
CA LEU A 22 -9.93 -13.85 6.13
C LEU A 22 -9.38 -12.78 7.09
N PHE A 23 -8.56 -13.19 8.07
CA PHE A 23 -7.92 -12.25 8.99
C PHE A 23 -6.92 -11.36 8.27
N THR A 24 -6.13 -11.94 7.35
CA THR A 24 -5.15 -11.20 6.55
C THR A 24 -5.81 -10.19 5.62
N ASP A 25 -6.88 -10.57 4.91
CA ASP A 25 -7.66 -9.64 4.06
C ASP A 25 -8.28 -8.52 4.90
N ARG A 26 -8.83 -8.83 6.08
CA ARG A 26 -9.40 -7.82 6.98
C ARG A 26 -8.34 -6.85 7.50
N HIS A 27 -7.17 -7.35 7.90
CA HIS A 27 -6.03 -6.53 8.31
C HIS A 27 -5.61 -5.60 7.17
N ALA A 28 -5.44 -6.15 5.97
CA ALA A 28 -5.03 -5.39 4.81
C ALA A 28 -6.01 -4.26 4.46
N ARG A 29 -7.32 -4.56 4.45
CA ARG A 29 -8.37 -3.57 4.22
C ARG A 29 -8.40 -2.49 5.31
N HIS A 30 -8.19 -2.85 6.56
CA HIS A 30 -8.13 -1.90 7.67
C HIS A 30 -6.96 -0.90 7.51
N PHE A 31 -5.78 -1.39 7.13
CA PHE A 31 -4.60 -0.56 6.96
C PHE A 31 -4.62 0.25 5.65
N ALA A 32 -5.23 -0.28 4.58
CA ALA A 32 -5.54 0.52 3.38
C ALA A 32 -6.45 1.70 3.71
N GLN A 33 -7.52 1.49 4.48
CA GLN A 33 -8.39 2.57 4.96
C GLN A 33 -7.64 3.57 5.85
N THR A 34 -6.75 3.09 6.72
CA THR A 34 -5.91 3.95 7.55
C THR A 34 -5.00 4.85 6.70
N ALA A 35 -4.40 4.32 5.63
CA ALA A 35 -3.58 5.11 4.70
C ALA A 35 -4.40 6.22 4.01
N VAL A 36 -5.62 5.91 3.56
CA VAL A 36 -6.53 6.88 2.95
C VAL A 36 -6.91 8.00 3.93
N GLN A 37 -7.26 7.63 5.17
CA GLN A 37 -7.59 8.60 6.21
C GLN A 37 -6.39 9.49 6.59
N ALA A 38 -5.20 8.89 6.68
CA ALA A 38 -3.96 9.62 6.94
C ALA A 38 -3.65 10.62 5.83
N HIS A 39 -3.79 10.21 4.56
CA HIS A 39 -3.60 11.09 3.41
C HIS A 39 -4.55 12.28 3.44
N ALA A 40 -5.85 12.05 3.70
CA ALA A 40 -6.84 13.11 3.79
C ALA A 40 -6.60 14.06 4.98
N GLY A 41 -6.07 13.55 6.09
CA GLY A 41 -5.79 14.34 7.29
C GLY A 41 -4.40 14.98 7.35
N TRP A 42 -3.51 14.68 6.40
CA TRP A 42 -2.11 15.08 6.45
C TRP A 42 -1.92 16.60 6.36
N LEU A 43 -2.64 17.28 5.46
CA LEU A 43 -2.57 18.74 5.28
C LEU A 43 -3.59 19.47 6.17
N GLY A 44 -3.71 19.06 7.43
CA GLY A 44 -4.67 19.61 8.37
C GLY A 44 -4.20 19.62 9.83
N PRO A 45 -5.06 20.08 10.77
CA PRO A 45 -4.69 20.24 12.18
C PRO A 45 -4.26 18.93 12.88
N ARG A 46 -4.65 17.78 12.32
CA ARG A 46 -4.33 16.44 12.83
C ARG A 46 -3.04 15.86 12.24
N GLN A 47 -2.24 16.64 11.51
CA GLN A 47 -1.01 16.16 10.88
C GLN A 47 -0.10 15.40 11.86
N VAL A 48 0.13 15.95 13.06
CA VAL A 48 0.99 15.34 14.07
C VAL A 48 0.40 14.04 14.65
N GLU A 49 -0.93 13.95 14.75
CA GLU A 49 -1.62 12.72 15.16
C GLU A 49 -1.42 11.63 14.11
N TRP A 50 -1.62 11.97 12.83
CA TRP A 50 -1.40 11.06 11.71
C TRP A 50 0.07 10.64 11.59
N TYR A 51 1.01 11.57 11.79
CA TYR A 51 2.44 11.28 11.94
C TYR A 51 2.68 10.14 12.92
N ARG A 52 2.23 10.30 14.17
CA ARG A 52 2.47 9.30 15.22
C ARG A 52 1.81 7.97 14.91
N ARG A 53 0.55 7.99 14.45
CA ARG A 53 -0.22 6.78 14.17
C ARG A 53 0.44 5.95 13.07
N VAL A 54 0.71 6.56 11.93
CA VAL A 54 1.26 5.83 10.77
C VAL A 54 2.71 5.41 11.03
N ALA A 55 3.49 6.18 11.80
CA ALA A 55 4.80 5.74 12.26
C ALA A 55 4.72 4.50 13.17
N SER A 56 3.76 4.46 14.12
CA SER A 56 3.56 3.31 15.00
C SER A 56 3.03 2.06 14.30
N THR A 57 2.36 2.21 13.15
CA THR A 57 1.77 1.11 12.38
C THR A 57 2.51 0.85 11.07
N HIS A 58 3.76 1.29 10.96
CA HIS A 58 4.53 1.15 9.72
C HIS A 58 4.66 -0.32 9.26
N PRO A 59 5.03 -1.30 10.13
CA PRO A 59 5.11 -2.70 9.72
C PRO A 59 3.78 -3.25 9.22
N ASP A 60 2.67 -2.87 9.86
CA ASP A 60 1.34 -3.29 9.45
C ASP A 60 0.95 -2.74 8.07
N LEU A 61 1.31 -1.49 7.77
CA LEU A 61 1.08 -0.90 6.45
C LEU A 61 1.88 -1.62 5.36
N CYS A 62 3.11 -2.03 5.65
CA CYS A 62 3.90 -2.84 4.73
C CYS A 62 3.27 -4.22 4.53
N ALA A 63 2.91 -4.93 5.61
CA ALA A 63 2.29 -6.25 5.53
C ALA A 63 0.96 -6.21 4.75
N ALA A 64 0.12 -5.22 5.02
CA ALA A 64 -1.11 -4.98 4.29
C ALA A 64 -0.86 -4.73 2.80
N LEU A 65 0.14 -3.92 2.46
CA LEU A 65 0.45 -3.63 1.06
C LEU A 65 1.03 -4.86 0.33
N GLU A 66 1.86 -5.68 0.98
CA GLU A 66 2.33 -6.95 0.40
C GLU A 66 1.17 -7.89 0.10
N HIS A 67 0.20 -8.02 1.01
CA HIS A 67 -0.98 -8.85 0.78
C HIS A 67 -1.82 -8.31 -0.39
N LEU A 68 -2.10 -7.01 -0.43
CA LEU A 68 -2.90 -6.41 -1.49
C LEU A 68 -2.21 -6.48 -2.86
N LEU A 69 -0.88 -6.44 -2.90
CA LEU A 69 -0.15 -6.62 -4.17
C LEU A 69 -0.46 -7.97 -4.84
N ALA A 70 -0.76 -9.01 -4.06
CA ALA A 70 -1.14 -10.33 -4.56
C ALA A 70 -2.64 -10.44 -4.82
N GLU A 71 -3.48 -9.93 -3.91
CA GLU A 71 -4.93 -10.19 -3.91
C GLU A 71 -5.78 -9.10 -4.56
N ASP A 72 -5.37 -7.83 -4.44
CA ASP A 72 -6.12 -6.67 -4.95
C ASP A 72 -5.15 -5.55 -5.43
N PRO A 73 -4.59 -5.71 -6.64
CA PRO A 73 -3.66 -4.75 -7.25
C PRO A 73 -4.14 -3.29 -7.26
N GLU A 74 -5.45 -3.07 -7.46
CA GLU A 74 -6.02 -1.72 -7.50
C GLU A 74 -6.00 -1.09 -6.11
N LYS A 75 -6.40 -1.84 -5.07
CA LYS A 75 -6.32 -1.39 -3.68
C LYS A 75 -4.88 -1.17 -3.22
N ALA A 76 -3.94 -2.01 -3.67
CA ALA A 76 -2.52 -1.83 -3.43
C ALA A 76 -2.02 -0.50 -3.99
N MET A 77 -2.39 -0.17 -5.24
CA MET A 77 -2.03 1.09 -5.87
C MET A 77 -2.64 2.30 -5.16
N GLU A 78 -3.92 2.23 -4.78
CA GLU A 78 -4.57 3.24 -3.97
C GLU A 78 -3.82 3.48 -2.65
N MET A 79 -3.57 2.40 -1.90
CA MET A 79 -2.91 2.44 -0.61
C MET A 79 -1.49 3.01 -0.71
N ALA A 80 -0.69 2.53 -1.66
CA ALA A 80 0.67 3.00 -1.87
C ALA A 80 0.73 4.48 -2.25
N GLY A 81 -0.18 4.95 -3.12
CA GLY A 81 -0.28 6.37 -3.46
C GLY A 81 -0.64 7.25 -2.25
N CYS A 82 -1.51 6.78 -1.36
CA CYS A 82 -1.86 7.49 -0.13
C CYS A 82 -0.73 7.50 0.91
N ALA A 83 -0.04 6.36 1.09
CA ALA A 83 1.04 6.20 2.05
C ALA A 83 2.38 6.79 1.57
N GLY A 84 2.60 6.91 0.26
CA GLY A 84 3.87 7.32 -0.32
C GLY A 84 4.36 8.69 0.16
N LEU A 85 3.48 9.70 0.18
CA LEU A 85 3.82 11.02 0.71
C LEU A 85 4.24 10.96 2.18
N PHE A 86 3.49 10.19 2.97
CA PHE A 86 3.77 10.02 4.39
C PHE A 86 5.16 9.40 4.59
N TRP A 87 5.43 8.26 3.94
CA TRP A 87 6.70 7.56 4.08
C TRP A 87 7.87 8.46 3.69
N SER A 88 7.72 9.25 2.64
CA SER A 88 8.73 10.20 2.19
C SER A 88 8.99 11.34 3.18
N CYS A 89 7.96 11.85 3.85
CA CYS A 89 8.11 12.88 4.89
C CYS A 89 8.56 12.32 6.24
N CYS A 90 8.42 11.01 6.48
CA CYS A 90 8.65 10.39 7.79
C CYS A 90 9.91 9.52 7.88
N GLY A 91 10.83 9.64 6.93
CA GLY A 91 12.13 8.96 6.96
C GLY A 91 12.15 7.57 6.30
N HIS A 92 11.09 7.19 5.58
CA HIS A 92 10.93 5.90 4.90
C HIS A 92 11.07 6.02 3.37
N LEU A 93 11.93 6.93 2.89
CA LEU A 93 12.08 7.27 1.46
C LEU A 93 12.38 6.06 0.57
N HIS A 94 13.27 5.15 1.00
CA HIS A 94 13.60 3.97 0.21
C HIS A 94 12.40 3.03 0.06
N GLN A 95 11.68 2.78 1.15
CA GLN A 95 10.48 1.92 1.14
C GLN A 95 9.36 2.55 0.31
N ALA A 96 9.18 3.87 0.41
CA ALA A 96 8.24 4.61 -0.44
C ALA A 96 8.53 4.35 -1.92
N ARG A 97 9.79 4.53 -2.34
CA ARG A 97 10.21 4.27 -3.73
C ARG A 97 9.93 2.82 -4.13
N THR A 98 10.38 1.85 -3.34
CA THR A 98 10.20 0.43 -3.65
C THR A 98 8.73 0.07 -3.87
N TYR A 99 7.84 0.47 -2.97
CA TYR A 99 6.43 0.15 -3.10
C TYR A 99 5.74 0.88 -4.24
N LEU A 100 6.06 2.17 -4.43
CA LEU A 100 5.49 2.97 -5.52
C LEU A 100 5.92 2.45 -6.88
N GLU A 101 7.20 2.11 -7.08
CA GLU A 101 7.69 1.49 -8.31
C GLU A 101 7.00 0.14 -8.56
N ARG A 102 6.83 -0.69 -7.52
CA ARG A 102 6.13 -1.99 -7.63
C ARG A 102 4.68 -1.84 -8.07
N VAL A 103 3.90 -0.95 -7.45
CA VAL A 103 2.49 -0.77 -7.86
C VAL A 103 2.39 -0.13 -9.25
N LEU A 104 3.30 0.76 -9.63
CA LEU A 104 3.28 1.42 -10.95
C LEU A 104 3.67 0.48 -12.09
N ALA A 105 4.41 -0.59 -11.80
CA ALA A 105 4.73 -1.66 -12.73
C ALA A 105 3.57 -2.64 -12.99
N LEU A 106 2.49 -2.58 -12.21
CA LEU A 106 1.30 -3.41 -12.43
C LEU A 106 0.58 -2.97 -13.72
N PRO A 107 0.00 -3.92 -14.49
CA PRO A 107 -0.68 -3.64 -15.75
C PRO A 107 -2.09 -3.06 -15.53
N LEU A 108 -2.23 -2.07 -14.65
CA LEU A 108 -3.48 -1.37 -14.36
C LEU A 108 -3.64 -0.17 -15.28
N SER A 109 -4.90 0.14 -15.61
CA SER A 109 -5.25 1.29 -16.44
C SER A 109 -4.89 2.62 -15.78
N ALA A 110 -4.81 3.66 -16.60
CA ALA A 110 -4.74 5.03 -16.09
C ALA A 110 -5.97 5.34 -15.22
N GLY A 111 -5.77 6.21 -14.23
CA GLY A 111 -6.82 6.58 -13.29
C GLY A 111 -6.27 7.26 -12.04
N PRO A 112 -7.16 7.73 -11.15
CA PRO A 112 -6.78 8.59 -10.03
C PRO A 112 -5.81 7.93 -9.05
N HIS A 113 -5.84 6.61 -8.90
CA HIS A 113 -4.89 5.87 -8.06
C HIS A 113 -3.49 5.85 -8.67
N ARG A 114 -3.39 5.61 -9.99
CA ARG A 114 -2.11 5.64 -10.72
C ARG A 114 -1.51 7.04 -10.70
N THR A 115 -2.30 8.07 -10.99
CA THR A 115 -1.86 9.47 -10.96
C THR A 115 -1.32 9.86 -9.59
N ARG A 116 -1.99 9.44 -8.51
CA ARG A 116 -1.50 9.67 -7.14
C ARG A 116 -0.22 8.90 -6.83
N ALA A 117 -0.08 7.66 -7.28
CA ALA A 117 1.14 6.90 -7.10
C ALA A 117 2.33 7.53 -7.87
N LEU A 118 2.11 8.02 -9.09
CA LEU A 118 3.11 8.77 -9.86
C LEU A 118 3.51 10.06 -9.14
N TRP A 119 2.53 10.84 -8.67
CA TRP A 119 2.79 12.05 -7.90
C TRP A 119 3.63 11.77 -6.64
N ALA A 120 3.25 10.76 -5.85
CA ALA A 120 4.00 10.36 -4.67
C ALA A 120 5.41 9.87 -5.01
N LEU A 121 5.60 9.15 -6.13
CA LEU A 121 6.92 8.71 -6.57
C LEU A 121 7.80 9.89 -6.98
N GLY A 122 7.23 10.87 -7.70
CA GLY A 122 7.93 12.10 -8.08
C GLY A 122 8.46 12.88 -6.88
N ILE A 123 7.64 13.04 -5.83
CA ILE A 123 8.08 13.64 -4.56
C ILE A 123 9.18 12.83 -3.91
N THR A 124 9.04 11.51 -3.85
CA THR A 124 10.02 10.59 -3.25
C THR A 124 11.38 10.70 -3.95
N LEU A 125 11.40 10.65 -5.28
CA LEU A 125 12.61 10.78 -6.10
C LEU A 125 13.27 12.15 -5.94
N THR A 126 12.46 13.22 -5.86
CA THR A 126 12.94 14.58 -5.61
C THR A 126 13.66 14.67 -4.26
N LEU A 127 13.07 14.09 -3.21
CA LEU A 127 13.66 14.07 -1.86
C LEU A 127 14.90 13.16 -1.77
N GLN A 128 15.03 12.17 -2.65
CA GLN A 128 16.25 11.36 -2.81
C GLN A 128 17.34 12.04 -3.64
N GLY A 129 17.06 13.20 -4.27
CA GLY A 129 18.00 13.90 -5.15
C GLY A 129 18.04 13.36 -6.59
N ASP A 130 17.21 12.38 -6.94
CA ASP A 130 17.11 11.84 -8.30
C ASP A 130 16.18 12.71 -9.16
N HIS A 131 16.62 13.94 -9.42
CA HIS A 131 15.83 14.96 -10.10
C HIS A 131 15.51 14.59 -11.56
N GLU A 132 16.36 13.81 -12.21
CA GLU A 132 16.11 13.35 -13.59
C GLU A 132 14.97 12.32 -13.64
N ALA A 133 14.98 11.32 -12.75
CA ALA A 133 13.86 10.38 -12.65
C ALA A 133 12.59 11.10 -12.19
N ALA A 134 12.68 12.01 -11.22
CA ALA A 134 11.54 12.81 -10.77
C ALA A 134 10.89 13.60 -11.91
N ARG A 135 11.69 14.21 -12.80
CA ARG A 135 11.17 14.92 -13.97
C ARG A 135 10.47 14.00 -14.97
N ARG A 136 10.96 12.78 -15.18
CA ARG A 136 10.30 11.79 -16.05
C ARG A 136 8.95 11.37 -15.48
N VAL A 137 8.93 10.97 -14.20
CA VAL A 137 7.71 10.59 -13.49
C VAL A 137 6.71 11.75 -13.42
N GLY A 138 7.18 12.99 -13.28
CA GLY A 138 6.33 14.19 -13.30
C GLY A 138 5.58 14.35 -14.63
N LYS A 139 6.23 14.10 -15.77
CA LYS A 139 5.58 14.14 -17.09
C LYS A 139 4.52 13.03 -17.23
N GLU A 140 4.84 11.82 -16.81
CA GLU A 140 3.87 10.71 -16.81
C GLU A 140 2.67 11.03 -15.91
N CYS A 141 2.90 11.73 -14.79
CA CYS A 141 1.83 12.17 -13.89
C CYS A 141 0.92 13.21 -14.54
N GLU A 142 1.47 14.14 -15.32
CA GLU A 142 0.70 15.16 -16.07
C GLU A 142 -0.15 14.51 -17.17
N GLU A 143 0.39 13.52 -17.88
CA GLU A 143 -0.33 12.78 -18.93
C GLU A 143 -1.44 11.88 -18.38
N ALA A 144 -1.33 11.46 -17.12
CA ALA A 144 -2.30 10.60 -16.44
C ALA A 144 -3.40 11.37 -15.68
N ALA A 145 -3.32 12.70 -15.58
CA ALA A 145 -4.27 13.56 -14.86
C ALA A 145 -5.45 14.00 -15.74
#